data_AF-A0A936GDR9-F1
#
_entry.id   AF-A0A936GDR9-F1
#
_cell.length_a   1.000
_cell.length_b   1.000
_cell.length_c   1.000
_cell.angle_alpha   90.00
_cell.angle_beta   90.00
_cell.angle_gamma   90.00
#
_symmetry.space_group_name_H-M   'P 1'
#
loop_
_entity.id
_entity.type
_entity.pdbx_description
1 polymer ?
#
loop_
_entity_poly.entity_id
_entity_poly.type
_entity_poly.pdbx_seq_one_letter_code
_entity_poly.pdbx_strand_id
1 'polypeptide(L)'
;METLEDFSLCLSLGFDFFQGYFFYKTETIKDKNKKMDVSRLSIMRSLAAIMSSRADFSVLEPIISQDVRLSYKLLRLVNSGYYSMAYGVKSIQHAISLMGLQQLRGWLLLLTMTTVDDKPHILTTIALQRAKMCELLGKDLRDRQTESYFLIGLLSVLDAIMDLPMCEVVENLSLANELSEALVSRTGRLGMVLTGVIAAEGGNWDNVLPLGFKPEAWQDIYYESAKWSSMVMNQVGEEE
;
A
#
# COMPACT_ATOMS: atom_id res chain seq x y z
N MET A 1 -6.35 20.35 -1.52
CA MET A 1 -6.15 20.34 -2.98
C MET A 1 -7.17 19.44 -3.63
N GLU A 2 -7.70 19.87 -4.78
CA GLU A 2 -8.81 19.20 -5.48
C GLU A 2 -8.38 18.59 -6.82
N THR A 3 -7.21 18.96 -7.37
CA THR A 3 -6.69 18.45 -8.66
C THR A 3 -5.20 18.08 -8.65
N LEU A 4 -4.75 17.28 -9.64
CA LEU A 4 -3.32 17.04 -9.93
C LEU A 4 -2.59 18.35 -10.24
N GLU A 5 -3.28 19.28 -10.90
CA GLU A 5 -2.75 20.60 -11.28
C GLU A 5 -2.43 21.44 -10.04
N ASP A 6 -3.34 21.49 -9.05
CA ASP A 6 -3.11 22.14 -7.77
C ASP A 6 -1.85 21.59 -7.08
N PHE A 7 -1.68 20.27 -7.11
CA PHE A 7 -0.52 19.60 -6.52
C PHE A 7 0.78 19.99 -7.22
N SER A 8 0.82 19.89 -8.55
CA SER A 8 2.01 20.24 -9.33
C SER A 8 2.40 21.71 -9.15
N LEU A 9 1.41 22.60 -9.04
CA LEU A 9 1.62 24.02 -8.73
C LEU A 9 2.22 24.19 -7.33
N CYS A 10 1.60 23.60 -6.29
CA CYS A 10 2.12 23.69 -4.92
C CYS A 10 3.53 23.07 -4.79
N LEU A 11 3.81 21.98 -5.50
CA LEU A 11 5.16 21.39 -5.55
C LEU A 11 6.16 22.37 -6.18
N SER A 12 5.81 23.01 -7.30
CA SER A 12 6.67 24.01 -7.95
C SER A 12 6.92 25.26 -7.09
N LEU A 13 6.01 25.54 -6.15
CA LEU A 13 6.10 26.65 -5.20
C LEU A 13 6.88 26.30 -3.93
N GLY A 14 7.39 25.07 -3.80
CA GLY A 14 8.24 24.65 -2.69
C GLY A 14 7.49 24.29 -1.41
N PHE A 15 6.22 23.86 -1.49
CA PHE A 15 5.51 23.31 -0.34
C PHE A 15 5.99 21.89 -0.03
N ASP A 16 6.24 21.59 1.24
CA ASP A 16 6.69 20.26 1.69
C ASP A 16 5.53 19.33 2.10
N PHE A 17 4.39 19.91 2.49
CA PHE A 17 3.23 19.17 3.00
C PHE A 17 2.00 19.37 2.14
N PHE A 18 1.35 18.25 1.80
CA PHE A 18 0.21 18.22 0.90
C PHE A 18 -0.97 17.50 1.54
N GLN A 19 -2.15 18.10 1.45
CA GLN A 19 -3.42 17.48 1.85
C GLN A 19 -4.47 17.72 0.77
N GLY A 20 -5.13 16.67 0.29
CA GLY A 20 -6.11 16.82 -0.77
C GLY A 20 -6.85 15.54 -1.12
N TYR A 21 -8.16 15.68 -1.34
CA TYR A 21 -9.06 14.57 -1.67
C TYR A 21 -8.73 13.93 -3.04
N PHE A 22 -8.03 14.69 -3.88
CA PHE A 22 -7.64 14.31 -5.23
C PHE A 22 -6.75 13.07 -5.30
N PHE A 23 -5.81 12.88 -4.36
CA PHE A 23 -4.96 11.70 -4.35
C PHE A 23 -5.74 10.39 -4.11
N TYR A 24 -6.99 10.50 -3.66
CA TYR A 24 -7.84 9.36 -3.30
C TYR A 24 -8.83 8.96 -4.40
N LYS A 25 -8.93 9.75 -5.48
CA LYS A 25 -9.82 9.45 -6.60
C LYS A 25 -8.98 9.24 -7.85
N THR A 26 -9.15 8.08 -8.47
CA THR A 26 -9.02 8.02 -9.93
C THR A 26 -9.95 9.09 -10.48
N GLU A 27 -9.41 10.09 -11.18
CA GLU A 27 -10.26 10.84 -12.10
C GLU A 27 -10.88 9.80 -13.00
N THR A 28 -12.18 9.54 -12.79
CA THR A 28 -12.98 8.59 -13.56
C THR A 28 -12.47 8.59 -14.98
N ILE A 29 -11.72 7.56 -15.38
CA ILE A 29 -11.03 7.55 -16.65
C ILE A 29 -12.13 7.67 -17.68
N LYS A 30 -12.29 8.87 -18.25
CA LYS A 30 -13.37 9.19 -19.18
C LYS A 30 -13.21 8.38 -20.47
N ASP A 31 -12.04 7.78 -20.65
CA ASP A 31 -11.70 6.94 -21.78
C ASP A 31 -11.60 5.46 -21.36
N LYS A 32 -12.74 4.78 -21.37
CA LYS A 32 -12.82 3.31 -21.20
C LYS A 32 -11.98 2.52 -22.21
N ASN A 33 -11.42 3.18 -23.23
CA ASN A 33 -10.56 2.58 -24.25
C ASN A 33 -9.06 2.85 -24.04
N LYS A 34 -8.63 3.49 -22.94
CA LYS A 34 -7.20 3.65 -22.61
C LYS A 34 -6.59 2.26 -22.38
N LYS A 35 -5.98 1.71 -23.42
CA LYS A 35 -5.25 0.44 -23.31
C LYS A 35 -4.07 0.62 -22.38
N MET A 36 -3.90 -0.34 -21.47
CA MET A 36 -2.73 -0.41 -20.60
C MET A 36 -1.47 -0.48 -21.46
N ASP A 37 -0.51 0.39 -21.18
CA ASP A 37 0.77 0.40 -21.89
C ASP A 37 1.64 -0.81 -21.50
N VAL A 38 2.72 -1.01 -22.24
CA VAL A 38 3.59 -2.21 -22.10
C VAL A 38 4.26 -2.27 -20.72
N SER A 39 4.61 -1.12 -20.14
CA SER A 39 5.19 -1.01 -18.80
C SER A 39 4.18 -1.42 -17.73
N ARG A 40 2.95 -0.87 -17.75
CA ARG A 40 1.89 -1.24 -16.80
C ARG A 40 1.46 -2.70 -16.95
N LEU A 41 1.43 -3.25 -18.17
CA LEU A 41 1.21 -4.68 -18.39
C LEU A 41 2.27 -5.55 -17.71
N SER A 42 3.54 -5.12 -17.76
CA SER A 42 4.64 -5.84 -17.13
C SER A 42 4.55 -5.77 -15.61
N ILE A 43 4.22 -4.60 -15.06
CA ILE A 43 3.94 -4.41 -13.64
C ILE A 43 2.78 -5.30 -13.18
N MET A 44 1.65 -5.27 -13.90
CA MET A 44 0.48 -6.08 -13.56
C MET A 44 0.81 -7.57 -13.50
N ARG A 45 1.63 -8.08 -14.45
CA ARG A 45 2.08 -9.47 -14.45
C ARG A 45 2.97 -9.80 -13.24
N SER A 46 3.89 -8.90 -12.89
CA SER A 46 4.73 -9.06 -11.69
C SER A 46 3.87 -9.09 -10.43
N LEU A 47 2.90 -8.17 -10.32
CA LEU A 47 1.98 -8.13 -9.19
C LEU A 47 1.13 -9.40 -9.09
N ALA A 48 0.56 -9.88 -10.20
CA ALA A 48 -0.19 -11.13 -10.23
C ALA A 48 0.67 -12.34 -9.83
N ALA A 49 1.94 -12.37 -10.25
CA ALA A 49 2.88 -13.41 -9.83
C ALA A 49 3.16 -13.38 -8.32
N ILE A 50 3.37 -12.19 -7.75
CA ILE A 50 3.59 -11.99 -6.30
C ILE A 50 2.35 -12.40 -5.48
N MET A 51 1.16 -12.05 -5.97
CA MET A 51 -0.10 -12.24 -5.26
C MET A 51 -0.68 -13.66 -5.39
N SER A 52 -0.18 -14.45 -6.33
CA SER A 52 -0.60 -15.83 -6.53
C SER A 52 -0.46 -16.65 -5.25
N SER A 53 -1.48 -17.45 -4.92
CA SER A 53 -1.43 -18.40 -3.80
C SER A 53 -0.32 -19.45 -3.95
N ARG A 54 0.19 -19.65 -5.17
CA ARG A 54 1.33 -20.53 -5.48
C ARG A 54 2.68 -19.89 -5.23
N ALA A 55 2.75 -18.56 -5.12
CA ALA A 55 3.98 -17.84 -4.83
C ALA A 55 4.22 -17.88 -3.32
N ASP A 56 4.93 -18.91 -2.89
CA ASP A 56 5.43 -19.05 -1.52
C ASP A 56 6.88 -18.53 -1.42
N PHE A 57 7.48 -18.69 -0.24
CA PHE A 57 8.85 -18.27 -0.01
C PHE A 57 9.86 -18.92 -0.96
N SER A 58 9.64 -20.17 -1.38
CA SER A 58 10.56 -20.88 -2.27
C SER A 58 10.57 -20.29 -3.69
N VAL A 59 9.49 -19.60 -4.07
CA VAL A 59 9.36 -18.91 -5.35
C VAL A 59 9.85 -17.46 -5.24
N LEU A 60 9.47 -16.75 -4.17
CA LEU A 60 9.75 -15.32 -4.04
C LEU A 60 11.20 -15.02 -3.63
N GLU A 61 11.81 -15.85 -2.78
CA GLU A 61 13.18 -15.61 -2.30
C GLU A 61 14.21 -15.58 -3.45
N PRO A 62 14.22 -16.53 -4.40
CA PRO A 62 15.18 -16.49 -5.50
C PRO A 62 15.01 -15.27 -6.41
N ILE A 63 13.76 -14.82 -6.62
CA ILE A 63 13.45 -13.65 -7.44
C ILE A 63 14.04 -12.39 -6.80
N ILE A 64 13.88 -12.24 -5.50
CA ILE A 64 14.42 -11.09 -4.75
C ILE A 64 15.95 -11.16 -4.72
N SER A 65 16.50 -12.33 -4.36
CA SER A 65 17.93 -12.54 -4.18
C SER A 65 18.75 -12.34 -5.46
N GLN A 66 18.13 -12.47 -6.64
CA GLN A 66 18.79 -12.18 -7.93
C GLN A 66 18.82 -10.69 -8.28
N ASP A 67 17.91 -9.88 -7.72
CA ASP A 67 17.85 -8.44 -7.94
C ASP A 67 18.53 -7.71 -6.76
N VAL A 68 19.73 -7.21 -7.01
CA VAL A 68 20.55 -6.48 -6.01
C VAL A 68 19.81 -5.25 -5.46
N ARG A 69 19.01 -4.58 -6.29
CA ARG A 69 18.30 -3.35 -5.93
C ARG A 69 17.11 -3.68 -5.03
N LEU A 70 16.31 -4.69 -5.38
CA LEU A 70 15.22 -5.19 -4.53
C LEU A 70 15.73 -5.76 -3.21
N SER A 71 16.82 -6.53 -3.27
CA SER A 71 17.51 -7.08 -2.09
C SER A 71 17.94 -5.98 -1.12
N TYR A 72 18.57 -4.92 -1.65
CA TYR A 72 19.02 -3.80 -0.84
C TYR A 72 17.84 -3.03 -0.23
N LYS A 73 16.80 -2.71 -1.02
CA LYS A 73 15.60 -2.01 -0.53
C LYS A 73 14.87 -2.82 0.55
N LEU A 74 14.76 -4.14 0.38
CA LEU A 74 14.18 -5.04 1.38
C LEU A 74 14.99 -5.04 2.69
N LEU A 75 16.32 -5.14 2.61
CA LEU A 75 17.17 -5.15 3.81
C LEU A 75 17.16 -3.80 4.53
N ARG A 76 17.21 -2.67 3.82
CA ARG A 76 17.05 -1.33 4.45
C ARG A 76 15.74 -1.21 5.18
N LEU A 77 14.66 -1.67 4.55
CA LEU A 77 13.33 -1.65 5.13
C LEU A 77 13.24 -2.51 6.39
N VAL A 78 13.71 -3.76 6.37
CA VAL A 78 13.65 -4.61 7.58
C VAL A 78 14.46 -3.98 8.73
N ASN A 79 15.52 -3.24 8.39
CA ASN A 79 16.35 -2.53 9.35
C ASN A 79 15.85 -1.11 9.69
N SER A 80 14.72 -0.64 9.15
CA SER A 80 14.25 0.75 9.26
C SER A 80 13.67 1.13 10.63
N GLY A 81 14.04 0.45 11.72
CA GLY A 81 13.47 0.68 13.06
C GLY A 81 12.05 0.13 13.26
N TYR A 82 11.32 -0.21 12.18
CA TYR A 82 9.98 -0.81 12.27
C TYR A 82 9.99 -2.17 12.95
N TYR A 83 10.92 -3.04 12.56
CA TYR A 83 11.08 -4.35 13.20
C TYR A 83 11.87 -4.27 14.52
N SER A 84 12.21 -3.06 15.01
CA SER A 84 12.85 -2.76 16.30
C SER A 84 13.83 -3.86 16.76
N MET A 85 14.79 -4.19 15.90
CA MET A 85 15.67 -5.33 16.13
C MET A 85 17.00 -4.87 16.74
N ALA A 86 17.43 -5.52 17.83
CA ALA A 86 18.71 -5.27 18.48
C ALA A 86 19.93 -5.64 17.61
N TYR A 87 19.72 -6.48 16.60
CA TYR A 87 20.75 -6.94 15.66
C TYR A 87 20.25 -6.76 14.22
N GLY A 88 21.01 -6.02 13.40
CA GLY A 88 20.66 -5.76 12.02
C GLY A 88 20.56 -7.04 11.19
N VAL A 89 19.50 -7.15 10.38
CA VAL A 89 19.25 -8.27 9.48
C VAL A 89 20.16 -8.14 8.26
N LYS A 90 21.01 -9.15 8.02
CA LYS A 90 22.04 -9.16 6.96
C LYS A 90 21.76 -10.11 5.81
N SER A 91 20.73 -10.95 5.88
CA SER A 91 20.39 -11.90 4.82
C SER A 91 18.91 -11.78 4.43
N ILE A 92 18.65 -11.94 3.14
CA ILE A 92 17.31 -11.89 2.55
C ILE A 92 16.44 -12.99 3.14
N GLN A 93 16.98 -14.20 3.27
CA GLN A 93 16.28 -15.32 3.87
C GLN A 93 15.83 -15.04 5.31
N HIS A 94 16.70 -14.38 6.12
CA HIS A 94 16.34 -13.99 7.48
C HIS A 94 15.30 -12.87 7.48
N ALA A 95 15.46 -11.84 6.62
CA ALA A 95 14.46 -10.78 6.43
C ALA A 95 13.08 -11.34 6.10
N ILE A 96 13.02 -12.21 5.09
CA ILE A 96 11.80 -12.88 4.63
C ILE A 96 11.15 -13.70 5.75
N SER A 97 11.94 -14.46 6.52
CA SER A 97 11.44 -15.27 7.64
C SER A 97 10.83 -14.44 8.77
N LEU A 98 11.35 -13.23 8.99
CA LEU A 98 10.87 -12.32 10.03
C LEU A 98 9.58 -11.61 9.64
N MET A 99 9.47 -11.19 8.37
CA MET A 99 8.27 -10.50 7.89
C MET A 99 7.08 -11.43 7.69
N GLY A 100 7.31 -12.70 7.37
CA GLY A 100 6.21 -13.56 6.94
C GLY A 100 5.81 -13.29 5.47
N LEU A 101 5.05 -14.21 4.89
CA LEU A 101 4.80 -14.24 3.44
C LEU A 101 3.93 -13.08 2.98
N GLN A 102 2.90 -12.75 3.75
CA GLN A 102 1.93 -11.74 3.34
C GLN A 102 2.51 -10.32 3.45
N GLN A 103 3.33 -10.05 4.46
CA GLN A 103 4.05 -8.78 4.56
C GLN A 103 5.09 -8.66 3.45
N LEU A 104 5.80 -9.75 3.12
CA LEU A 104 6.70 -9.78 1.95
C LEU A 104 5.97 -9.43 0.65
N ARG A 105 4.79 -10.02 0.42
CA ARG A 105 3.96 -9.67 -0.75
C ARG A 105 3.61 -8.19 -0.77
N GLY A 106 3.22 -7.62 0.37
CA GLY A 106 2.98 -6.19 0.50
C GLY A 106 4.22 -5.37 0.12
N TRP A 107 5.39 -5.72 0.62
CA TRP A 107 6.61 -4.97 0.29
C TRP A 107 7.03 -5.11 -1.17
N LEU A 108 6.91 -6.29 -1.76
CA LEU A 108 7.16 -6.48 -3.19
C LEU A 108 6.19 -5.67 -4.05
N LEU A 109 4.92 -5.61 -3.65
CA LEU A 109 3.91 -4.77 -4.27
C LEU A 109 4.33 -3.29 -4.20
N LEU A 110 4.73 -2.81 -3.02
CA LEU A 110 5.22 -1.44 -2.84
C LEU A 110 6.43 -1.14 -3.74
N LEU A 111 7.43 -2.00 -3.73
CA LEU A 111 8.65 -1.81 -4.54
C LEU A 111 8.31 -1.78 -6.04
N THR A 112 7.39 -2.64 -6.49
CA THR A 112 6.90 -2.62 -7.87
C THR A 112 6.11 -1.34 -8.18
N MET A 113 5.36 -0.79 -7.22
CA MET A 113 4.64 0.48 -7.39
C MET A 113 5.62 1.67 -7.51
N THR A 114 6.79 1.62 -6.86
CA THR A 114 7.81 2.68 -6.95
C THR A 114 8.54 2.73 -8.29
N THR A 115 8.41 1.71 -9.16
CA THR A 115 9.03 1.74 -10.50
C THR A 115 8.15 2.42 -11.56
N VAL A 116 7.02 3.01 -11.16
CA VAL A 116 6.09 3.70 -12.06
C VAL A 116 6.44 5.18 -12.10
N ASP A 117 7.24 5.57 -13.10
CA ASP A 117 7.84 6.90 -13.19
C ASP A 117 6.82 8.05 -13.40
N ASP A 118 5.61 7.76 -13.92
CA ASP A 118 4.59 8.77 -14.23
C ASP A 118 3.58 9.02 -13.10
N LYS A 119 3.83 8.47 -11.90
CA LYS A 119 2.94 8.60 -10.73
C LYS A 119 3.62 9.32 -9.58
N PRO A 120 2.89 10.20 -8.86
CA PRO A 120 3.48 10.94 -7.76
C PRO A 120 3.77 10.00 -6.59
N HIS A 121 4.97 10.11 -6.01
CA HIS A 121 5.42 9.29 -4.87
C HIS A 121 4.48 9.35 -3.65
N ILE A 122 3.66 10.39 -3.55
CA ILE A 122 2.62 10.54 -2.53
C ILE A 122 1.62 9.36 -2.52
N LEU A 123 1.33 8.72 -3.66
CA LEU A 123 0.45 7.55 -3.71
C LEU A 123 1.04 6.38 -2.92
N THR A 124 2.36 6.19 -2.99
CA THR A 124 3.10 5.19 -2.21
C THR A 124 3.02 5.49 -0.71
N THR A 125 3.18 6.76 -0.32
CA THR A 125 3.02 7.21 1.07
C THR A 125 1.60 6.95 1.60
N ILE A 126 0.57 7.26 0.79
CA ILE A 126 -0.83 7.01 1.14
C ILE A 126 -1.07 5.50 1.29
N ALA A 127 -0.59 4.69 0.36
CA ALA A 127 -0.72 3.24 0.41
C ALA A 127 -0.12 2.66 1.69
N LEU A 128 1.07 3.11 2.07
CA LEU A 128 1.74 2.73 3.32
C LEU A 128 0.94 3.15 4.55
N GLN A 129 0.52 4.41 4.62
CA GLN A 129 -0.25 4.90 5.75
C GLN A 129 -1.55 4.11 5.92
N ARG A 130 -2.30 3.87 4.83
CA ARG A 130 -3.51 3.05 4.84
C ARG A 130 -3.25 1.62 5.27
N ALA A 131 -2.19 1.01 4.74
CA ALA A 131 -1.77 -0.34 5.13
C ALA A 131 -1.56 -0.42 6.64
N LYS A 132 -0.84 0.57 7.21
CA LYS A 132 -0.55 0.59 8.64
C LYS A 132 -1.78 0.85 9.48
N MET A 133 -2.65 1.78 9.08
CA MET A 133 -3.91 2.05 9.78
C MET A 133 -4.80 0.80 9.79
N CYS A 134 -4.96 0.15 8.64
CA CYS A 134 -5.75 -1.07 8.54
C CYS A 134 -5.17 -2.18 9.44
N GLU A 135 -3.85 -2.38 9.42
CA GLU A 135 -3.16 -3.36 10.27
C GLU A 135 -3.41 -3.12 11.76
N LEU A 136 -3.27 -1.88 12.23
CA LEU A 136 -3.47 -1.52 13.64
C LEU A 136 -4.93 -1.71 14.07
N LEU A 137 -5.89 -1.28 13.25
CA LEU A 137 -7.31 -1.50 13.50
C LEU A 137 -7.66 -3.00 13.53
N GLY A 138 -7.08 -3.78 12.61
CA GLY A 138 -7.25 -5.24 12.58
C GLY A 138 -6.73 -5.92 13.85
N LYS A 139 -5.60 -5.44 14.41
CA LYS A 139 -5.08 -5.91 15.71
C LYS A 139 -6.02 -5.60 16.86
N ASP A 140 -6.58 -4.40 16.90
CA ASP A 140 -7.50 -4.01 17.97
C ASP A 140 -8.84 -4.76 17.89
N LEU A 141 -9.31 -5.10 16.69
CA LEU A 141 -10.44 -6.01 16.47
C LEU A 141 -10.14 -7.46 16.88
N ARG A 142 -8.88 -7.76 17.25
CA ARG A 142 -8.37 -9.09 17.60
C ARG A 142 -8.64 -10.13 16.51
N ASP A 143 -8.64 -9.69 15.26
CA ASP A 143 -8.75 -10.60 14.14
C ASP A 143 -7.42 -11.35 13.96
N ARG A 144 -7.49 -12.61 13.54
CA ARG A 144 -6.30 -13.43 13.31
C ARG A 144 -5.64 -13.12 11.96
N GLN A 145 -6.33 -12.39 11.08
CA GLN A 145 -5.85 -12.05 9.75
C GLN A 145 -5.18 -10.67 9.66
N THR A 146 -4.40 -10.26 10.66
CA THR A 146 -3.74 -8.94 10.71
C THR A 146 -3.00 -8.58 9.42
N GLU A 147 -2.34 -9.55 8.79
CA GLU A 147 -1.59 -9.33 7.56
C GLU A 147 -2.47 -9.00 6.34
N SER A 148 -3.71 -9.51 6.31
CA SER A 148 -4.68 -9.19 5.26
C SER A 148 -5.14 -7.73 5.34
N TYR A 149 -5.23 -7.16 6.55
CA TYR A 149 -5.55 -5.75 6.73
C TYR A 149 -4.42 -4.85 6.25
N PHE A 150 -3.16 -5.20 6.51
CA PHE A 150 -2.03 -4.46 5.94
C PHE A 150 -2.11 -4.45 4.40
N LEU A 151 -2.31 -5.64 3.81
CA LEU A 151 -2.35 -5.80 2.36
C LEU A 151 -3.52 -5.04 1.72
N ILE A 152 -4.72 -5.03 2.32
CA ILE A 152 -5.88 -4.32 1.75
C ILE A 152 -5.65 -2.81 1.71
N GLY A 153 -5.02 -2.24 2.74
CA GLY A 153 -4.67 -0.82 2.78
C GLY A 153 -3.64 -0.47 1.72
N LEU A 154 -2.67 -1.35 1.49
CA LEU A 154 -1.64 -1.15 0.46
C LEU A 154 -2.19 -1.25 -0.97
N LEU A 155 -3.06 -2.24 -1.23
CA LEU A 155 -3.71 -2.44 -2.53
C LEU A 155 -4.75 -1.36 -2.86
N SER A 156 -5.14 -0.54 -1.87
CA SER A 156 -6.25 0.41 -2.00
C SER A 156 -6.04 1.56 -2.99
N VAL A 157 -4.80 1.79 -3.44
CA VAL A 157 -4.44 2.84 -4.40
C VAL A 157 -4.09 2.30 -5.79
N LEU A 158 -4.19 0.99 -6.02
CA LEU A 158 -3.74 0.40 -7.27
C LEU A 158 -4.53 0.86 -8.48
N ASP A 159 -5.80 1.19 -8.33
CA ASP A 159 -6.60 1.79 -9.38
C ASP A 159 -5.99 3.12 -9.87
N ALA A 160 -5.53 3.95 -8.94
CA ALA A 160 -4.85 5.22 -9.23
C ALA A 160 -3.47 5.04 -9.88
N ILE A 161 -2.73 4.00 -9.48
CA ILE A 161 -1.41 3.69 -10.07
C ILE A 161 -1.57 3.09 -11.46
N MET A 162 -2.52 2.19 -11.65
CA MET A 162 -2.71 1.46 -12.90
C MET A 162 -3.51 2.27 -13.93
N ASP A 163 -4.12 3.38 -13.55
CA ASP A 163 -5.11 4.09 -14.37
C ASP A 163 -6.19 3.15 -14.90
N LEU A 164 -6.73 2.32 -14.01
CA LEU A 164 -7.81 1.38 -14.31
C LEU A 164 -8.82 1.36 -13.15
N PRO A 165 -10.10 1.08 -13.42
CA PRO A 165 -11.06 0.78 -12.36
C PRO A 165 -10.56 -0.36 -11.46
N MET A 166 -10.75 -0.24 -10.14
CA MET A 166 -10.29 -1.25 -9.17
C MET A 166 -10.79 -2.66 -9.50
N CYS A 167 -12.00 -2.80 -10.06
CA CYS A 167 -12.53 -4.10 -10.50
C CYS A 167 -11.65 -4.76 -11.57
N GLU A 168 -11.21 -3.99 -12.57
CA GLU A 168 -10.33 -4.49 -13.64
C GLU A 168 -8.94 -4.84 -13.09
N VAL A 169 -8.43 -4.04 -12.15
CA VAL A 169 -7.15 -4.34 -11.48
C VAL A 169 -7.24 -5.68 -10.74
N VAL A 170 -8.28 -5.86 -9.93
CA VAL A 170 -8.47 -7.07 -9.11
C VAL A 170 -8.65 -8.32 -9.98
N GLU A 171 -9.37 -8.22 -11.09
CA GLU A 171 -9.53 -9.32 -12.06
C GLU A 171 -8.18 -9.81 -12.61
N ASN A 172 -7.23 -8.89 -12.84
CA ASN A 172 -5.90 -9.24 -13.33
C ASN A 172 -4.97 -9.84 -12.25
N LEU A 173 -5.18 -9.50 -10.97
CA LEU A 173 -4.27 -9.90 -9.88
C LEU A 173 -4.56 -11.27 -9.27
N SER A 174 -5.70 -11.89 -9.59
CA SER A 174 -6.09 -13.21 -9.03
C SER A 174 -6.00 -13.28 -7.50
N LEU A 175 -6.50 -12.24 -6.83
CA LEU A 175 -6.49 -12.14 -5.36
C LEU A 175 -7.46 -13.15 -4.72
N ALA A 176 -7.24 -13.46 -3.44
CA ALA A 176 -8.21 -14.21 -2.64
C ALA A 176 -9.55 -13.47 -2.59
N ASN A 177 -10.67 -14.20 -2.65
CA ASN A 177 -12.03 -13.61 -2.74
C ASN A 177 -12.29 -12.55 -1.67
N GLU A 178 -11.86 -12.78 -0.43
CA GLU A 178 -12.04 -11.84 0.68
C GLU A 178 -11.35 -10.49 0.43
N LEU A 179 -10.15 -10.49 -0.18
CA LEU A 179 -9.43 -9.27 -0.57
C LEU A 179 -10.12 -8.59 -1.77
N SER A 180 -10.54 -9.38 -2.75
CA SER A 180 -11.24 -8.87 -3.95
C SER A 180 -12.54 -8.15 -3.57
N GLU A 181 -13.37 -8.77 -2.73
CA GLU A 181 -14.63 -8.21 -2.24
C GLU A 181 -14.40 -6.94 -1.42
N ALA A 182 -13.36 -6.91 -0.58
CA ALA A 182 -13.02 -5.75 0.22
C ALA A 182 -12.46 -4.57 -0.60
N LEU A 183 -11.75 -4.83 -1.70
CA LEU A 183 -11.25 -3.78 -2.61
C LEU A 183 -12.34 -3.22 -3.52
N VAL A 184 -13.19 -4.09 -4.08
CA VAL A 184 -14.19 -3.70 -5.10
C VAL A 184 -15.51 -3.29 -4.44
N SER A 185 -16.08 -4.18 -3.64
CA SER A 185 -17.43 -4.02 -3.08
C SER A 185 -17.44 -3.36 -1.70
N ARG A 186 -16.26 -3.19 -1.08
CA ARG A 186 -16.10 -2.68 0.30
C ARG A 186 -16.85 -3.52 1.34
N THR A 187 -17.05 -4.80 1.07
CA THR A 187 -17.77 -5.73 1.94
C THR A 187 -16.84 -6.54 2.83
N GLY A 188 -17.41 -7.20 3.85
CA GLY A 188 -16.66 -7.99 4.82
C GLY A 188 -15.85 -7.12 5.80
N ARG A 189 -15.13 -7.76 6.72
CA ARG A 189 -14.38 -7.04 7.77
C ARG A 189 -13.26 -6.17 7.19
N LEU A 190 -12.50 -6.71 6.23
CA LEU A 190 -11.45 -5.98 5.52
C LEU A 190 -12.01 -4.75 4.80
N GLY A 191 -13.15 -4.89 4.12
CA GLY A 191 -13.81 -3.80 3.39
C GLY A 191 -14.34 -2.71 4.32
N MET A 192 -14.92 -3.09 5.46
CA MET A 192 -15.38 -2.15 6.49
C MET A 192 -14.23 -1.34 7.08
N VAL A 193 -13.11 -1.99 7.44
CA VAL A 193 -11.93 -1.30 7.98
C VAL A 193 -11.35 -0.36 6.93
N LEU A 194 -11.19 -0.82 5.69
CA LEU A 194 -10.67 0.01 4.61
C LEU A 194 -11.57 1.22 4.33
N THR A 195 -12.89 1.05 4.38
CA THR A 195 -13.85 2.15 4.24
C THR A 195 -13.69 3.18 5.37
N GLY A 196 -13.55 2.72 6.61
CA GLY A 196 -13.31 3.59 7.75
C GLY A 196 -11.99 4.36 7.65
N VAL A 197 -10.91 3.72 7.21
CA VAL A 197 -9.61 4.38 6.99
C VAL A 197 -9.71 5.47 5.92
N ILE A 198 -10.30 5.16 4.76
CA ILE A 198 -10.49 6.15 3.68
C ILE A 198 -11.39 7.31 4.15
N ALA A 199 -12.42 7.02 4.94
CA ALA A 199 -13.30 8.04 5.49
C ALA A 199 -12.58 8.94 6.50
N ALA A 200 -11.75 8.37 7.38
CA ALA A 200 -10.96 9.11 8.36
C ALA A 200 -9.97 10.06 7.69
N GLU A 201 -9.30 9.63 6.61
CA GLU A 201 -8.42 10.50 5.80
C GLU A 201 -9.17 11.68 5.17
N GLY A 202 -10.40 11.44 4.73
CA GLY A 202 -11.28 12.47 4.17
C GLY A 202 -11.94 13.38 5.22
N GLY A 203 -11.71 13.15 6.52
CA GLY A 203 -12.40 13.86 7.60
C GLY A 203 -13.90 13.53 7.70
N ASN A 204 -14.36 12.45 7.06
CA ASN A 204 -15.74 12.01 7.08
C ASN A 204 -15.98 11.04 8.24
N TRP A 205 -16.11 11.60 9.45
CA TRP A 205 -16.26 10.82 10.68
C TRP A 205 -17.56 10.01 10.73
N ASP A 206 -18.61 10.38 10.00
CA ASP A 206 -19.88 9.65 9.99
C ASP A 206 -19.73 8.20 9.50
N ASN A 207 -18.81 7.97 8.56
CA ASN A 207 -18.49 6.65 8.00
C ASN A 207 -17.43 5.88 8.82
N VAL A 208 -16.83 6.52 9.83
CA VAL A 208 -15.83 5.94 10.73
C VAL A 208 -16.51 5.27 11.94
N LEU A 209 -17.62 5.84 12.40
CA LEU A 209 -18.40 5.41 13.56
C LEU A 209 -18.86 3.94 13.57
N PRO A 210 -19.21 3.30 12.43
CA PRO A 210 -19.68 1.91 12.43
C PRO A 210 -18.66 0.88 12.92
N LEU A 211 -17.37 1.23 12.97
CA LEU A 211 -16.32 0.34 13.47
C LEU A 211 -16.23 0.30 15.01
N GLY A 212 -16.93 1.19 15.72
CA GLY A 212 -17.04 1.17 17.19
C GLY A 212 -15.78 1.61 17.94
N PHE A 213 -14.78 2.15 17.24
CA PHE A 213 -13.58 2.71 17.84
C PHE A 213 -13.83 4.11 18.41
N LYS A 214 -13.15 4.43 19.52
CA LYS A 214 -13.17 5.76 20.11
C LYS A 214 -12.39 6.76 19.24
N PRO A 215 -12.76 8.05 19.22
CA PRO A 215 -12.03 9.07 18.45
C PRO A 215 -10.54 9.14 18.78
N GLU A 216 -10.16 8.95 20.05
CA GLU A 216 -8.75 8.99 20.49
C GLU A 216 -7.93 7.87 19.85
N ALA A 217 -8.52 6.67 19.73
CA ALA A 217 -7.85 5.54 19.10
C ALA A 217 -7.57 5.82 17.61
N TRP A 218 -8.49 6.48 16.91
CA TRP A 218 -8.26 6.90 15.52
C TRP A 218 -7.12 7.90 15.38
N GLN A 219 -7.03 8.86 16.29
CA GLN A 219 -5.96 9.86 16.29
C GLN A 219 -4.60 9.22 16.51
N ASP A 220 -4.50 8.32 17.50
CA ASP A 220 -3.27 7.59 17.79
C ASP A 220 -2.84 6.73 16.61
N ILE A 221 -3.78 5.95 16.03
CA ILE A 221 -3.55 5.10 14.86
C ILE A 221 -3.12 5.93 13.65
N TYR A 222 -3.78 7.06 13.40
CA TYR A 222 -3.43 7.95 12.28
C TYR A 222 -2.02 8.51 12.44
N TYR A 223 -1.69 9.04 13.62
CA TYR A 223 -0.39 9.63 13.92
C TYR A 223 0.74 8.60 13.85
N GLU A 224 0.55 7.42 14.44
CA GLU A 224 1.50 6.32 14.37
C GLU A 224 1.74 5.89 12.91
N SER A 225 0.66 5.75 12.15
CA SER A 225 0.74 5.32 10.74
C SER A 225 1.42 6.35 9.85
N ALA A 226 1.17 7.64 10.05
CA ALA A 226 1.81 8.72 9.31
C ALA A 226 3.32 8.84 9.62
N LYS A 227 3.68 8.74 10.91
CA LYS A 227 5.09 8.74 11.32
C LYS A 227 5.83 7.54 10.74
N TRP A 228 5.19 6.37 10.77
CA TRP A 228 5.74 5.14 10.22
C TRP A 228 5.92 5.21 8.70
N SER A 229 4.90 5.66 7.95
CA SER A 229 4.97 5.73 6.49
C SER A 229 6.07 6.68 6.02
N SER A 230 6.24 7.84 6.68
CA SER A 230 7.33 8.77 6.40
C SER A 230 8.72 8.16 6.66
N MET A 231 8.88 7.44 7.77
CA MET A 231 10.14 6.73 8.07
C MET A 231 10.49 5.68 7.02
N VAL A 232 9.50 4.91 6.56
CA VAL A 232 9.66 3.91 5.50
C VAL A 232 10.01 4.58 4.17
N MET A 233 9.32 5.66 3.80
CA MET A 233 9.57 6.38 2.55
C MET A 233 10.99 6.96 2.50
N ASN A 234 11.53 7.48 3.60
CA ASN A 234 12.92 7.93 3.65
C ASN A 234 13.93 6.79 3.44
N GLN A 235 13.57 5.55 3.77
CA GLN A 235 14.46 4.39 3.64
C GLN A 235 14.36 3.73 2.26
N VAL A 236 13.21 3.82 1.62
CA VAL A 236 12.94 3.22 0.30
C VAL A 236 13.19 4.22 -0.85
N GLY A 237 13.04 5.53 -0.58
CA GLY A 237 13.08 6.62 -1.55
C GLY A 237 14.44 7.28 -1.78
N GLU A 238 15.49 6.94 -1.03
CA GLU A 238 16.84 7.46 -1.27
C GLU A 238 17.47 6.78 -2.51
N GLU A 239 17.12 7.30 -3.68
CA GLU A 239 17.93 7.26 -4.90
C GLU A 239 17.96 8.68 -5.48
N GLU A 240 18.71 9.56 -4.81
CA GLU A 240 19.31 10.76 -5.43
C GLU A 240 20.83 10.61 -5.46
#